data_AF-Q0JPW3-F1
#
_entry.id   AF-Q0JPW3-F1
#
_cell.length_a   1.000
_cell.length_b   1.000
_cell.length_c   1.000
_cell.angle_alpha   90.00
_cell.angle_beta   90.00
_cell.angle_gamma   90.00
#
_symmetry.space_group_name_H-M   'P 1'
#
loop_
_entity.id
_entity.type
_entity.pdbx_description
1 polymer ?
#
loop_
_entity_poly.entity_id
_entity_poly.type
_entity_poly.pdbx_seq_one_letter_code
_entity_poly.pdbx_strand_id
1 'polypeptide(L)'
;FYLQRMDVLRRELRHERGFVFAQDVAYAGFLDRVHDGELKLRAAGLWDVPHPWLNLFLPRSGVLAFADGVFHGILSRTPAMGPVLIYPMNRNK
;
A
#
# COMPACT_ATOMS: atom_id res chain seq x y z
N PHE A 1 13.05 -18.66 15.05
CA PHE A 1 11.81 -19.34 14.62
C PHE A 1 11.00 -18.53 13.60
N TYR A 2 10.49 -17.32 13.92
CA TYR A 2 9.68 -16.53 12.97
C TYR A 2 10.43 -16.06 11.72
N LEU A 3 11.69 -15.63 11.85
CA LEU A 3 12.51 -15.21 10.71
C LEU A 3 12.72 -16.33 9.67
N GLN A 4 13.00 -17.57 10.14
CA GLN A 4 13.10 -18.74 9.26
C GLN A 4 11.80 -19.03 8.51
N ARG A 5 10.63 -18.80 9.13
CA ARG A 5 9.33 -18.99 8.46
C ARG A 5 9.08 -17.92 7.40
N MET A 6 9.49 -16.68 7.66
CA MET A 6 9.43 -15.60 6.69
C MET A 6 10.35 -15.86 5.48
N ASP A 7 11.54 -16.43 5.72
CA ASP A 7 12.47 -16.77 4.65
C ASP A 7 11.90 -17.80 3.68
N VAL A 8 11.13 -18.77 4.17
CA VAL A 8 10.45 -19.77 3.32
C VAL A 8 9.40 -19.09 2.43
N LEU A 9 8.51 -18.26 3.00
CA LEU A 9 7.47 -17.57 2.23
C LEU A 9 8.04 -16.60 1.19
N ARG A 10 9.18 -15.97 1.50
CA ARG A 10 9.83 -15.01 0.61
C ARG A 10 10.45 -15.65 -0.63
N ARG A 11 10.85 -16.92 -0.56
CA ARG A 11 11.48 -17.63 -1.70
C ARG A 11 10.56 -17.74 -2.91
N GLU A 12 9.25 -17.70 -2.70
CA GLU A 12 8.26 -17.79 -3.78
C GLU A 12 7.96 -16.43 -4.43
N LEU A 13 8.43 -15.33 -3.83
CA LEU A 13 8.18 -13.97 -4.31
C LEU A 13 9.21 -13.55 -5.37
N ARG A 14 8.75 -12.81 -6.37
CA ARG A 14 9.58 -12.24 -7.46
C ARG A 14 9.81 -10.75 -7.28
N HIS A 15 10.18 -10.32 -6.08
CA HIS A 15 10.57 -8.94 -5.81
C HIS A 15 12.03 -8.70 -6.20
N GLU A 16 12.43 -7.44 -6.34
CA GLU A 16 13.82 -7.08 -6.67
C GLU A 16 14.78 -7.48 -5.55
N ARG A 17 15.94 -8.03 -5.92
CA ARG A 17 16.91 -8.53 -4.92
C ARG A 17 17.52 -7.36 -4.16
N GLY A 18 17.68 -7.54 -2.85
CA GLY A 18 18.23 -6.50 -1.95
C GLY A 18 17.23 -5.45 -1.48
N PHE A 19 16.00 -5.44 -2.01
CA PHE A 19 14.93 -4.53 -1.59
C PHE A 19 13.98 -5.17 -0.58
N VAL A 20 14.56 -5.69 0.52
CA VAL A 20 13.82 -6.32 1.60
C VAL A 20 14.06 -5.56 2.89
N PHE A 21 13.00 -5.00 3.43
CA PHE A 21 13.00 -4.28 4.71
C PHE A 21 12.12 -5.02 5.71
N ALA A 22 12.57 -5.11 6.95
CA ALA A 22 11.84 -5.74 8.03
C ALA A 22 11.98 -4.91 9.30
N GLN A 23 10.91 -4.84 10.08
CA GLN A 23 10.88 -4.22 11.40
C GLN A 23 10.15 -5.17 12.34
N ASP A 24 10.66 -5.30 13.55
CA ASP A 24 10.00 -6.02 14.63
C ASP A 24 9.32 -4.99 15.54
N VAL A 25 8.00 -5.09 15.67
CA VAL A 25 7.16 -4.10 16.35
C VAL A 25 6.07 -4.78 17.15
N ALA A 26 5.61 -4.12 18.21
CA ALA A 26 4.47 -4.61 18.97
C ALA A 26 3.21 -4.70 18.09
N TYR A 27 2.37 -5.69 18.35
CA TYR A 27 1.12 -5.90 17.61
C TYR A 27 0.25 -4.64 17.58
N ALA A 28 0.04 -4.00 18.74
CA ALA A 28 -0.71 -2.75 18.82
C ALA A 28 -0.04 -1.61 18.03
N GLY A 29 1.29 -1.53 18.06
CA GLY A 29 2.04 -0.54 17.27
C GLY A 29 1.87 -0.72 15.77
N PHE A 30 1.78 -1.96 15.27
CA PHE A 30 1.47 -2.20 13.86
C PHE A 30 0.03 -1.79 13.48
N LEU A 31 -0.95 -2.06 14.35
CA LEU A 31 -2.34 -1.68 14.09
C LEU A 31 -2.52 -0.16 14.05
N ASP A 32 -1.79 0.58 14.89
CA ASP A 32 -1.87 2.04 15.01
C ASP A 32 -0.87 2.81 14.12
N ARG A 33 -0.17 2.11 13.21
CA ARG A 33 0.94 2.66 12.41
C ARG A 33 0.64 3.92 11.58
N VAL A 34 -0.63 4.25 11.35
CA VAL A 34 -1.04 5.43 10.57
C VAL A 34 -1.10 6.70 11.45
N HIS A 35 -1.25 6.55 12.77
CA HIS A 35 -1.41 7.67 13.70
C HIS A 35 -0.21 8.62 13.71
N ASP A 36 1.02 8.09 13.64
CA ASP A 36 2.23 8.92 13.51
C ASP A 36 2.21 9.80 12.24
N GLY A 37 1.64 9.29 11.15
CA GLY A 37 1.47 10.03 9.90
C GLY A 37 0.42 11.13 10.05
N GLU A 38 -0.70 10.83 10.71
CA GLU A 38 -1.74 11.81 11.05
C GLU A 38 -1.15 12.98 11.86
N LEU A 39 -0.44 12.70 12.96
CA LEU A 39 0.14 13.74 13.82
C LEU A 39 1.10 14.66 13.05
N LYS A 40 1.94 14.09 12.19
CA LYS A 40 2.86 14.87 11.33
C LYS A 40 2.11 15.76 10.35
N LEU A 41 1.05 15.24 9.72
CA LEU A 41 0.26 16.02 8.77
C LEU A 41 -0.57 17.10 9.47
N ARG A 42 -1.09 16.84 10.67
CA ARG A 42 -1.77 17.85 11.50
C ARG A 42 -0.84 18.99 11.88
N ALA A 43 0.38 18.66 12.33
CA ALA A 43 1.40 19.67 12.65
C ALA A 43 1.79 20.53 11.43
N ALA A 44 1.72 19.96 10.22
CA ALA A 44 1.96 20.67 8.97
C ALA A 44 0.73 21.41 8.40
N GLY A 45 -0.45 21.31 9.04
CA GLY A 45 -1.70 21.87 8.51
C GLY A 45 -2.22 21.15 7.25
N LEU A 46 -1.71 19.95 6.96
CA LEU A 46 -2.05 19.15 5.78
C LEU A 46 -3.06 18.04 6.07
N TRP A 47 -3.53 17.92 7.32
CA TRP A 47 -4.53 16.93 7.69
C TRP A 47 -5.96 17.43 7.47
N ASP A 48 -6.30 18.63 7.94
CA ASP A 48 -7.68 19.14 7.84
C ASP A 48 -7.92 19.85 6.48
N VAL A 49 -7.62 19.15 5.38
CA VAL A 49 -7.76 19.60 3.98
C VAL A 49 -8.79 18.73 3.23
N PRO A 50 -9.30 19.16 2.05
CA PRO A 50 -10.14 18.29 1.22
C PRO A 50 -9.40 17.04 0.77
N HIS A 51 -10.03 15.88 0.95
CA HIS A 51 -9.49 14.57 0.59
C HIS A 51 -10.31 13.93 -0.54
N PRO A 52 -9.98 14.19 -1.83
CA PRO A 52 -10.71 13.62 -2.96
C PRO A 52 -10.30 12.16 -3.20
N TRP A 53 -10.52 11.29 -2.21
CA TRP A 53 -10.17 9.87 -2.30
C TRP A 53 -11.08 9.12 -3.27
N LEU A 54 -10.48 8.18 -4.00
CA LEU A 54 -11.19 7.24 -4.86
C LEU A 54 -10.94 5.81 -4.38
N ASN A 55 -12.00 5.16 -3.91
CA ASN A 55 -11.95 3.78 -3.41
C ASN A 55 -12.78 2.87 -4.32
N LEU A 56 -12.16 1.81 -4.85
CA LEU A 56 -12.75 0.96 -5.89
C LEU A 56 -12.57 -0.53 -5.58
N PHE A 57 -13.56 -1.34 -5.96
CA PHE A 57 -13.38 -2.78 -6.16
C PHE A 57 -13.24 -3.08 -7.65
N LEU A 58 -12.15 -3.74 -8.00
CA LEU A 58 -11.86 -4.14 -9.38
C LEU A 58 -11.92 -5.65 -9.52
N PRO A 59 -12.57 -6.19 -10.57
CA PRO A 59 -12.46 -7.62 -10.86
C PRO A 59 -11.02 -7.95 -11.25
N ARG A 60 -10.53 -9.12 -10.82
CA ARG A 60 -9.17 -9.61 -11.16
C ARG A 60 -8.89 -9.56 -12.66
N SER A 61 -9.89 -9.87 -13.49
CA SER A 61 -9.76 -9.88 -14.96
C SER A 61 -9.43 -8.50 -15.55
N GLY A 62 -9.77 -7.40 -14.87
CA GLY A 62 -9.57 -6.05 -15.35
C GLY A 62 -8.37 -5.32 -14.76
N VAL A 63 -7.63 -5.91 -13.81
CA VAL A 63 -6.61 -5.18 -13.03
C VAL A 63 -5.45 -4.66 -13.89
N LEU A 64 -5.04 -5.42 -14.92
CA LEU A 64 -3.95 -5.02 -15.82
C LEU A 64 -4.39 -3.89 -16.77
N ALA A 65 -5.58 -4.00 -17.37
CA ALA A 65 -6.13 -2.93 -18.20
C ALA A 65 -6.36 -1.64 -17.39
N PHE A 66 -6.79 -1.76 -16.13
CA PHE A 66 -6.89 -0.64 -15.21
C PHE A 66 -5.51 -0.02 -14.94
N ALA A 67 -4.48 -0.84 -14.66
CA ALA A 67 -3.14 -0.34 -14.40
C ALA A 67 -2.56 0.45 -15.60
N ASP A 68 -2.76 -0.04 -16.82
CA ASP A 68 -2.31 0.64 -18.03
C ASP A 68 -3.05 1.96 -18.26
N GLY A 69 -4.38 1.98 -18.09
CA GLY A 69 -5.17 3.19 -18.26
C GLY A 69 -4.92 4.24 -17.17
N VAL A 70 -4.77 3.81 -15.92
CA VAL A 70 -4.73 4.71 -14.75
C VAL A 70 -3.31 5.02 -14.32
N PHE A 71 -2.49 4.01 -13.99
CA PHE A 71 -1.13 4.26 -13.48
C PHE A 71 -0.17 4.69 -14.58
N HIS A 72 -0.20 4.01 -15.73
CA HIS A 72 0.66 4.36 -16.87
C HIS A 72 0.07 5.47 -17.75
N GLY A 73 -1.25 5.73 -17.66
CA GLY A 73 -1.96 6.75 -18.43
C GLY A 73 -2.27 8.03 -17.67
N ILE A 74 -3.36 8.02 -16.90
CA ILE A 74 -3.91 9.23 -16.24
C ILE A 74 -2.93 9.81 -15.20
N LEU A 75 -2.39 8.95 -14.33
CA LEU A 75 -1.54 9.37 -13.20
C LEU A 75 -0.07 9.57 -13.60
N SER A 76 0.38 9.07 -14.75
CA SER A 76 1.75 9.35 -15.22
C SER A 76 1.98 10.83 -15.55
N ARG A 77 0.91 11.60 -15.73
CA ARG A 77 0.92 13.04 -16.07
C ARG A 77 0.61 13.95 -14.88
N THR A 78 0.21 13.38 -13.74
CA THR A 78 -0.24 14.14 -12.57
C THR A 78 0.41 13.57 -11.33
N PRO A 79 1.20 14.35 -10.57
CA PRO A 79 1.77 13.86 -9.32
C PRO A 79 0.64 13.52 -8.33
N ALA A 80 0.64 12.29 -7.84
CA ALA A 80 -0.25 11.89 -6.75
C ALA A 80 0.23 12.57 -5.45
N MET A 81 -0.67 13.30 -4.79
CA MET A 81 -0.38 13.94 -3.49
C MET A 81 -0.47 12.98 -2.30
N GLY A 82 -0.77 11.70 -2.54
CA GLY A 82 -0.99 10.71 -1.49
C GLY A 82 -0.74 9.28 -1.98
N PRO A 83 -0.79 8.30 -1.06
CA PRO A 83 -0.50 6.91 -1.39
C PRO A 83 -1.56 6.31 -2.31
N VAL A 84 -1.14 5.40 -3.19
CA VAL A 84 -2.01 4.53 -3.97
C VAL A 84 -1.94 3.12 -3.36
N LEU A 85 -3.08 2.58 -2.93
CA LEU A 85 -3.18 1.25 -2.33
C LEU A 85 -3.81 0.25 -3.30
N ILE A 86 -3.15 -0.90 -3.49
CA ILE A 86 -3.63 -1.97 -4.37
C ILE A 86 -3.30 -3.31 -3.71
N TYR A 87 -4.32 -4.14 -3.50
CA TYR A 87 -4.14 -5.50 -3.00
C TYR A 87 -5.35 -6.36 -3.40
N PRO A 88 -5.14 -7.67 -3.65
CA PRO A 88 -6.24 -8.58 -3.96
C PRO A 88 -7.04 -8.93 -2.71
N MET A 89 -8.31 -9.28 -2.90
CA MET A 89 -9.15 -9.86 -1.86
C MET A 89 -9.87 -11.10 -2.40
N ASN A 90 -10.06 -12.10 -1.54
CA ASN A 90 -10.87 -13.27 -1.87
C ASN A 90 -12.35 -12.92 -1.74
N ARG A 91 -13.14 -13.20 -2.79
CA ARG A 91 -14.60 -12.96 -2.78
C ARG A 91 -15.31 -13.86 -1.76
N ASN A 92 -14.81 -15.07 -1.57
CA ASN A 92 -15.35 -16.07 -0.66
C ASN A 92 -14.33 -16.32 0.47
N LYS A 93 -14.83 -16.69 1.66
CA LYS A 93 -14.01 -17.06 2.81
C LYS A 93 -13.38 -18.44 2.64
#